data_AF-A0AB35HP78-F1
#
_entry.id   AF-A0AB35HP78-F1
#
_cell.length_a   1.000
_cell.length_b   1.000
_cell.length_c   1.000
_cell.angle_alpha   90.00
_cell.angle_beta   90.00
_cell.angle_gamma   90.00
#
_symmetry.space_group_name_H-M   'P 1'
#
loop_
_entity.id
_entity.type
_entity.pdbx_description
1 polymer ?
#
loop_
_entity_poly.entity_id
_entity_poly.type
_entity_poly.pdbx_seq_one_letter_code
_entity_poly.pdbx_strand_id
1 'polypeptide(L)'
;MKKKKLAKLQQQFQPSFKSIQSNLFHKMQEKVTAKYGFKLKAFTQTDRPNVLIVRRLDLDEDARNKEINLSLDENFTNMVQRIQNGEKDLGELFSDNLAQEVASHWTSVNETITQNDSVVTENETETKDQMTLSAFEDEVASYTNFYVETTDDRYEVKEQTKTESRLLATISTQSENEYTIETALKRKYKLKLALIPIIEAFANTPIENR
;
A
#
# COMPACT_ATOMS: atom_id res chain seq x y z
N MET A 1 -10.94 -40.72 -24.52
CA MET A 1 -9.55 -40.63 -23.99
C MET A 1 -8.76 -39.35 -24.35
N LYS A 2 -9.30 -38.38 -25.13
CA LYS A 2 -8.51 -37.22 -25.61
C LYS A 2 -8.47 -35.99 -24.68
N LYS A 3 -9.56 -35.67 -23.96
CA LYS A 3 -9.64 -34.47 -23.09
C LYS A 3 -8.63 -34.47 -21.92
N LYS A 4 -8.43 -35.62 -21.25
CA LYS A 4 -7.46 -35.74 -20.13
C LYS A 4 -5.99 -35.58 -20.56
N LYS A 5 -5.65 -35.95 -21.80
CA LYS A 5 -4.29 -35.76 -22.35
C LYS A 5 -4.02 -34.30 -22.71
N LEU A 6 -5.02 -33.59 -23.25
CA LEU A 6 -4.92 -32.16 -23.58
C LEU A 6 -4.70 -31.30 -22.33
N ALA A 7 -5.49 -31.53 -21.28
CA ALA A 7 -5.36 -30.80 -20.01
C ALA A 7 -3.97 -31.03 -19.37
N LYS A 8 -3.48 -32.28 -19.36
CA LYS A 8 -2.12 -32.60 -18.90
C LYS A 8 -1.03 -31.90 -19.72
N LEU A 9 -1.21 -31.81 -21.03
CA LEU A 9 -0.26 -31.15 -21.93
C LEU A 9 -0.26 -29.62 -21.69
N GLN A 10 -1.43 -28.99 -21.57
CA GLN A 10 -1.55 -27.58 -21.22
C GLN A 10 -0.93 -27.27 -19.86
N GLN A 11 -1.07 -28.18 -18.88
CA GLN A 11 -0.46 -28.04 -17.56
C GLN A 11 1.08 -28.11 -17.60
N GLN A 12 1.65 -28.90 -18.51
CA GLN A 12 3.10 -28.99 -18.71
C GLN A 12 3.71 -27.76 -19.39
N PHE A 13 2.90 -26.97 -20.10
CA PHE A 13 3.33 -25.74 -20.76
C PHE A 13 2.89 -24.47 -20.04
N GLN A 14 2.35 -24.58 -18.81
CA GLN A 14 2.07 -23.40 -18.03
C GLN A 14 3.37 -22.72 -17.61
N PRO A 15 3.44 -21.38 -17.72
CA PRO A 15 4.63 -20.65 -17.28
C PRO A 15 4.88 -20.91 -15.79
N SER A 16 6.16 -20.99 -15.41
CA SER A 16 6.53 -21.16 -14.01
C SER A 16 6.17 -19.92 -13.20
N PHE A 17 6.00 -20.07 -11.89
CA PHE A 17 5.77 -18.94 -10.97
C PHE A 17 6.79 -17.81 -11.19
N LYS A 18 8.08 -18.16 -11.25
CA LYS A 18 9.17 -17.20 -11.47
C LYS A 18 9.09 -16.52 -12.85
N SER A 19 8.60 -17.23 -13.86
CA SER A 19 8.38 -16.64 -15.19
C SER A 19 7.20 -15.65 -15.19
N ILE A 20 6.10 -15.97 -14.53
CA ILE A 20 4.96 -15.05 -14.37
C ILE A 20 5.38 -13.83 -13.57
N GLN A 21 6.06 -14.03 -12.44
CA GLN A 21 6.58 -12.97 -11.59
C GLN A 21 7.53 -12.03 -12.35
N SER A 22 8.48 -12.60 -13.10
CA SER A 22 9.38 -11.81 -13.94
C SER A 22 8.64 -11.02 -15.02
N ASN A 23 7.65 -11.64 -15.67
CA ASN A 23 6.81 -10.96 -16.67
C ASN A 23 6.03 -9.81 -16.04
N LEU A 24 5.47 -10.00 -14.85
CA LEU A 24 4.76 -8.98 -14.11
C LEU A 24 5.66 -7.78 -13.79
N PHE A 25 6.89 -8.03 -13.32
CA PHE A 25 7.85 -6.96 -13.05
C PHE A 25 8.24 -6.22 -14.32
N HIS A 26 8.39 -6.93 -15.45
CA HIS A 26 8.66 -6.31 -16.74
C HIS A 26 7.50 -5.40 -17.18
N LYS A 27 6.27 -5.91 -17.17
CA LYS A 27 5.07 -5.13 -17.50
C LYS A 27 4.91 -3.91 -16.60
N MET A 28 5.16 -4.06 -15.29
CA MET A 28 5.12 -2.93 -14.36
C MET A 28 6.13 -1.85 -14.76
N GLN A 29 7.37 -2.22 -15.10
CA GLN A 29 8.38 -1.24 -15.54
C GLN A 29 7.98 -0.54 -16.86
N GLU A 30 7.42 -1.28 -17.81
CA GLU A 30 6.90 -0.72 -19.07
C GLU A 30 5.76 0.28 -18.80
N LYS A 31 4.80 -0.11 -17.94
CA LYS A 31 3.66 0.72 -17.57
C LYS A 31 4.09 1.97 -16.81
N VAL A 32 5.06 1.86 -15.90
CA VAL A 32 5.57 3.04 -15.20
C VAL A 32 6.25 3.99 -16.17
N THR A 33 7.07 3.46 -17.07
CA THR A 33 7.74 4.27 -18.09
C THR A 33 6.72 4.95 -19.00
N ALA A 34 5.69 4.23 -19.44
CA ALA A 34 4.66 4.73 -20.34
C ALA A 34 3.76 5.78 -19.69
N LYS A 35 3.36 5.59 -18.43
CA LYS A 35 2.41 6.47 -17.71
C LYS A 35 3.08 7.64 -17.02
N TYR A 36 4.25 7.44 -16.42
CA TYR A 36 4.90 8.44 -15.56
C TYR A 36 6.24 8.95 -16.09
N GLY A 37 6.74 8.40 -17.20
CA GLY A 37 7.86 8.96 -17.94
C GLY A 37 9.26 8.68 -17.37
N PHE A 38 9.39 7.92 -16.28
CA PHE A 38 10.69 7.54 -15.71
C PHE A 38 10.97 6.05 -15.79
N LYS A 39 12.26 5.71 -15.84
CA LYS A 39 12.73 4.33 -16.00
C LYS A 39 13.03 3.70 -14.65
N LEU A 40 12.60 2.45 -14.52
CA LEU A 40 12.80 1.65 -13.33
C LEU A 40 13.60 0.38 -13.62
N LYS A 41 14.24 -0.15 -12.58
CA LYS A 41 14.80 -1.51 -12.53
C LYS A 41 14.21 -2.24 -11.33
N ALA A 42 13.47 -3.30 -11.59
CA ALA A 42 12.84 -4.14 -10.58
C ALA A 42 13.57 -5.50 -10.46
N PHE A 43 14.01 -5.88 -9.26
CA PHE A 43 14.72 -7.14 -9.03
C PHE A 43 14.57 -7.66 -7.59
N THR A 44 14.72 -8.97 -7.43
CA THR A 44 14.82 -9.64 -6.11
C THR A 44 16.28 -9.97 -5.81
N GLN A 45 16.69 -9.93 -4.55
CA GLN A 45 18.01 -10.38 -4.14
C GLN A 45 17.96 -11.79 -3.53
N THR A 46 19.08 -12.52 -3.58
CA THR A 46 19.15 -13.91 -3.09
C THR A 46 19.05 -14.01 -1.57
N ASP A 47 19.55 -13.00 -0.85
CA ASP A 47 19.48 -12.87 0.61
C ASP A 47 18.10 -12.39 1.10
N ARG A 48 17.34 -11.71 0.23
CA ARG A 48 15.98 -11.22 0.50
C ARG A 48 15.02 -11.61 -0.63
N PRO A 49 14.71 -12.90 -0.80
CA PRO A 49 13.89 -13.38 -1.92
C PRO A 49 12.42 -12.91 -1.85
N ASN A 50 11.96 -12.52 -0.65
CA ASN A 50 10.59 -12.05 -0.39
C ASN A 50 10.45 -10.52 -0.49
N VAL A 51 11.47 -9.84 -1.02
CA VAL A 51 11.46 -8.38 -1.20
C VAL A 51 11.75 -8.06 -2.65
N LEU A 52 10.89 -7.26 -3.26
CA LEU A 52 11.12 -6.65 -4.56
C LEU A 52 11.77 -5.29 -4.35
N ILE A 53 12.97 -5.14 -4.88
CA ILE A 53 13.68 -3.86 -4.90
C ILE A 53 13.35 -3.19 -6.23
N VAL A 54 12.83 -1.97 -6.16
CA VAL A 54 12.58 -1.14 -7.33
C VAL A 54 13.48 0.08 -7.25
N ARG A 55 14.39 0.19 -8.21
CA ARG A 55 15.34 1.29 -8.33
C ARG A 55 14.93 2.21 -9.47
N ARG A 56 14.81 3.50 -9.19
CA ARG A 56 14.62 4.53 -10.20
C ARG A 56 15.97 4.89 -10.84
N LEU A 57 16.02 4.88 -12.18
CA LEU A 57 17.27 4.90 -12.95
C LEU A 57 17.71 6.30 -13.40
N ASP A 58 16.80 7.26 -13.37
CA ASP A 58 17.00 8.67 -13.74
C ASP A 58 17.35 9.56 -12.54
N LEU A 59 17.48 8.99 -11.33
CA LEU A 59 17.95 9.69 -10.14
C LEU A 59 19.45 9.47 -9.89
N ASP A 60 20.09 10.45 -9.24
CA ASP A 60 21.49 10.39 -8.82
C ASP A 60 21.80 9.18 -7.93
N GLU A 61 23.07 8.79 -7.85
CA GLU A 61 23.50 7.59 -7.10
C GLU A 61 23.23 7.70 -5.59
N ASP A 62 23.32 8.89 -5.05
CA ASP A 62 23.13 9.25 -3.65
C ASP A 62 21.71 9.75 -3.32
N ALA A 63 20.79 9.73 -4.29
CA ALA A 63 19.41 10.14 -4.07
C ALA A 63 18.75 9.26 -2.99
N ARG A 64 18.32 9.89 -1.89
CA ARG A 64 17.73 9.19 -0.72
C ARG A 64 16.53 8.32 -1.06
N ASN A 65 15.76 8.70 -2.08
CA ASN A 65 14.56 7.99 -2.52
C ASN A 65 14.80 7.19 -3.81
N LYS A 66 16.04 6.83 -4.13
CA LYS A 66 16.35 6.09 -5.37
C LYS A 66 15.72 4.70 -5.42
N GLU A 67 15.50 4.10 -4.26
CA GLU A 67 15.03 2.72 -4.13
C GLU A 67 13.84 2.61 -3.19
N ILE A 68 12.92 1.72 -3.55
CA ILE A 68 11.84 1.28 -2.67
C ILE A 68 11.87 -0.25 -2.54
N ASN A 69 11.39 -0.72 -1.40
CA ASN A 69 11.29 -2.12 -1.06
C ASN A 69 9.82 -2.51 -0.93
N LEU A 70 9.36 -3.37 -1.83
CA LEU A 70 8.00 -3.91 -1.82
C LEU A 70 8.01 -5.34 -1.27
N SER A 71 7.03 -5.65 -0.43
CA SER A 71 6.91 -6.97 0.19
C SER A 71 6.27 -7.95 -0.79
N LEU A 72 6.94 -9.08 -1.03
CA LEU A 72 6.40 -10.21 -1.81
C LEU A 72 5.77 -11.22 -0.84
N ASP A 73 4.70 -10.77 -0.20
CA ASP A 73 4.01 -11.51 0.85
C ASP A 73 3.13 -12.66 0.28
N GLU A 74 2.33 -13.26 1.15
CA GLU A 74 1.38 -14.30 0.76
C GLU A 74 0.32 -13.78 -0.21
N ASN A 75 -0.09 -12.52 -0.10
CA ASN A 75 -1.06 -11.92 -1.02
C ASN A 75 -0.49 -11.81 -2.43
N PHE A 76 0.74 -11.32 -2.56
CA PHE A 76 1.46 -11.29 -3.84
C PHE A 76 1.59 -12.70 -4.42
N THR A 77 1.99 -13.66 -3.60
CA THR A 77 2.14 -15.07 -4.01
C THR A 77 0.83 -15.63 -4.54
N ASN A 78 -0.28 -15.38 -3.85
CA ASN A 78 -1.62 -15.80 -4.26
C ASN A 78 -2.05 -15.13 -5.58
N MET A 79 -1.74 -13.86 -5.80
CA MET A 79 -2.03 -13.19 -7.08
C MET A 79 -1.25 -13.82 -8.23
N VAL A 80 0.05 -14.07 -8.07
CA VAL A 80 0.87 -14.72 -9.11
C VAL A 80 0.36 -16.13 -9.42
N GLN A 81 -0.05 -16.90 -8.42
CA GLN A 81 -0.67 -18.22 -8.63
C GLN A 81 -2.00 -18.13 -9.40
N ARG A 82 -2.85 -17.14 -9.11
CA ARG A 82 -4.09 -16.92 -9.85
C ARG A 82 -3.85 -16.54 -11.32
N ILE A 83 -2.84 -15.69 -11.57
CA ILE A 83 -2.40 -15.35 -12.93
C ILE A 83 -1.87 -16.58 -13.65
N GLN A 84 -1.05 -17.39 -12.98
CA GLN A 84 -0.55 -18.66 -13.52
C GLN A 84 -1.69 -19.60 -13.90
N ASN A 85 -2.74 -19.67 -13.07
CA ASN A 85 -3.93 -20.46 -13.33
C ASN A 85 -4.80 -19.94 -14.50
N GLY A 86 -4.42 -18.83 -15.12
CA GLY A 86 -5.08 -18.29 -16.31
C GLY A 86 -6.33 -17.47 -16.01
N GLU A 87 -6.41 -16.86 -14.83
CA GLU A 87 -7.47 -15.90 -14.53
C GLU A 87 -7.42 -14.73 -15.53
N LYS A 88 -8.52 -14.53 -16.25
CA LYS A 88 -8.60 -13.58 -17.35
C LYS A 88 -8.40 -12.16 -16.83
N ASP A 89 -7.60 -11.37 -17.55
CA ASP A 89 -7.34 -9.94 -17.31
C ASP A 89 -6.64 -9.61 -15.97
N LEU A 90 -6.53 -10.56 -15.03
CA LEU A 90 -5.90 -10.36 -13.72
C LEU A 90 -4.45 -9.93 -13.82
N GLY A 91 -3.66 -10.53 -14.73
CA GLY A 91 -2.26 -10.17 -14.90
C GLY A 91 -2.08 -8.73 -15.39
N GLU A 92 -3.02 -8.24 -16.20
CA GLU A 92 -2.99 -6.87 -16.73
C GLU A 92 -3.38 -5.88 -15.63
N LEU A 93 -4.50 -6.12 -14.95
CA LEU A 93 -4.97 -5.32 -13.82
C LEU A 93 -3.95 -5.26 -12.68
N PHE A 94 -3.36 -6.40 -12.33
CA PHE A 94 -2.36 -6.47 -11.27
C PHE A 94 -1.09 -5.71 -11.65
N SER A 95 -0.65 -5.79 -12.92
CA SER A 95 0.50 -4.99 -13.39
C SER A 95 0.21 -3.48 -13.43
N ASP A 96 -1.02 -3.06 -13.70
CA ASP A 96 -1.44 -1.66 -13.60
C ASP A 96 -1.39 -1.16 -12.17
N ASN A 97 -2.01 -1.90 -11.24
CA ASN A 97 -2.05 -1.54 -9.83
C ASN A 97 -0.63 -1.48 -9.25
N LEU A 98 0.21 -2.48 -9.57
CA LEU A 98 1.60 -2.50 -9.12
C LEU A 98 2.39 -1.32 -9.70
N ALA A 99 2.17 -0.95 -10.97
CA ALA A 99 2.81 0.22 -11.56
C ALA A 99 2.39 1.52 -10.86
N GLN A 100 1.11 1.66 -10.54
CA GLN A 100 0.61 2.82 -9.81
C GLN A 100 1.17 2.89 -8.38
N GLU A 101 1.15 1.78 -7.65
CA GLU A 101 1.74 1.67 -6.30
C GLU A 101 3.22 2.06 -6.33
N VAL A 102 4.00 1.48 -7.23
CA VAL A 102 5.42 1.79 -7.42
C VAL A 102 5.61 3.27 -7.75
N ALA A 103 4.89 3.81 -8.72
CA ALA A 103 5.05 5.19 -9.15
C ALA A 103 4.61 6.20 -8.08
N SER A 104 3.67 5.84 -7.21
CA SER A 104 3.17 6.70 -6.15
C SER A 104 4.28 7.17 -5.21
N HIS A 105 5.33 6.35 -5.00
CA HIS A 105 6.49 6.69 -4.19
C HIS A 105 7.33 7.86 -4.73
N TRP A 106 7.19 8.19 -6.02
CA TRP A 106 7.96 9.26 -6.66
C TRP A 106 7.15 10.38 -7.28
N THR A 107 5.86 10.15 -7.52
CA THR A 107 5.01 11.10 -8.26
C THR A 107 4.19 11.99 -7.37
N SER A 108 3.88 11.57 -6.13
CA SER A 108 3.21 12.33 -5.06
C SER A 108 2.25 13.47 -5.45
N VAL A 109 1.52 13.37 -6.56
CA VAL A 109 0.41 14.25 -6.97
C VAL A 109 -0.53 13.46 -7.89
N ASN A 110 -1.75 13.22 -7.38
CA ASN A 110 -3.05 13.01 -8.03
C ASN A 110 -3.14 12.13 -9.29
N GLU A 111 -3.51 10.86 -9.11
CA GLU A 111 -4.57 10.23 -9.92
C GLU A 111 -5.41 9.29 -9.05
N THR A 112 -6.54 9.84 -8.61
CA THR A 112 -7.79 9.12 -8.40
C THR A 112 -8.05 8.17 -9.58
N ILE A 113 -8.06 6.87 -9.34
CA ILE A 113 -8.96 5.98 -10.08
C ILE A 113 -10.20 5.85 -9.20
N THR A 114 -11.05 6.89 -9.26
CA THR A 114 -12.44 6.76 -8.83
C THR A 114 -13.18 6.08 -9.96
N GLN A 115 -13.73 4.90 -9.71
CA GLN A 115 -14.81 4.40 -10.53
C GLN A 115 -16.09 5.14 -10.10
N ASN A 116 -16.56 6.00 -11.02
CA ASN A 116 -17.88 6.62 -11.17
C ASN A 116 -18.13 8.04 -10.59
N ASP A 117 -17.97 9.01 -11.51
CA ASP A 117 -19.03 9.86 -12.08
C ASP A 117 -19.42 11.19 -11.39
N SER A 118 -18.79 12.30 -11.81
CA SER A 118 -19.45 13.43 -12.53
C SER A 118 -18.68 14.78 -12.46
N VAL A 119 -17.96 15.11 -13.53
CA VAL A 119 -18.10 16.32 -14.41
C VAL A 119 -17.92 17.76 -13.82
N VAL A 120 -16.80 18.41 -14.24
CA VAL A 120 -16.39 19.87 -14.37
C VAL A 120 -16.35 20.71 -13.08
N THR A 121 -15.35 21.57 -12.76
CA THR A 121 -14.54 22.50 -13.56
C THR A 121 -13.29 22.95 -12.77
N GLU A 122 -12.24 23.29 -13.51
CA GLU A 122 -11.00 23.95 -13.11
C GLU A 122 -11.19 25.22 -12.26
N ASN A 123 -10.53 25.31 -11.10
CA ASN A 123 -9.49 26.30 -10.75
C ASN A 123 -9.38 26.50 -9.22
N GLU A 124 -8.12 26.63 -8.81
CA GLU A 124 -7.64 27.30 -7.60
C GLU A 124 -7.80 26.60 -6.22
N THR A 125 -6.64 26.19 -5.69
CA THR A 125 -6.30 26.07 -4.26
C THR A 125 -7.18 25.17 -3.39
N GLU A 126 -6.86 23.88 -3.30
CA GLU A 126 -7.37 23.05 -2.19
C GLU A 126 -6.29 22.09 -1.66
N THR A 127 -5.77 22.46 -0.48
CA THR A 127 -5.66 21.61 0.71
C THR A 127 -5.86 20.12 0.46
N LYS A 128 -4.76 19.36 0.29
CA LYS A 128 -4.77 17.91 0.56
C LYS A 128 -5.30 17.74 1.98
N ASP A 129 -6.39 16.99 2.14
CA ASP A 129 -7.07 16.65 3.40
C ASP A 129 -6.11 16.69 4.60
N GLN A 130 -6.08 17.85 5.27
CA GLN A 130 -5.37 18.04 6.51
C GLN A 130 -6.23 17.40 7.57
N MET A 131 -5.86 16.19 7.97
CA MET A 131 -6.53 15.51 9.06
C MET A 131 -6.10 16.19 10.36
N THR A 132 -6.86 17.21 10.76
CA THR A 132 -6.65 17.89 12.03
C THR A 132 -6.89 16.93 13.19
N LEU A 133 -6.27 17.20 14.33
CA LEU A 133 -6.42 16.43 15.56
C LEU A 133 -7.89 16.27 15.93
N SER A 134 -8.70 17.31 15.74
CA SER A 134 -10.14 17.26 16.00
C SER A 134 -10.86 16.25 15.09
N ALA A 135 -10.54 16.23 13.79
CA ALA A 135 -11.15 15.28 12.86
C ALA A 135 -10.71 13.84 13.18
N PHE A 136 -9.45 13.66 13.60
CA PHE A 136 -8.93 12.37 14.04
C PHE A 136 -9.57 11.88 15.34
N GLU A 137 -9.76 12.75 16.32
CA GLU A 137 -10.47 12.45 17.55
C GLU A 137 -11.92 12.03 17.29
N ASP A 138 -12.62 12.75 16.40
CA ASP A 138 -14.00 12.44 16.02
C ASP A 138 -14.11 11.09 15.32
N GLU A 139 -13.19 10.79 14.41
CA GLU A 139 -13.19 9.53 13.66
C GLU A 139 -12.83 8.34 14.55
N VAL A 140 -11.91 8.50 15.50
CA VAL A 140 -11.60 7.49 16.53
C VAL A 140 -12.78 7.32 17.49
N ALA A 141 -13.45 8.40 17.89
CA ALA A 141 -14.62 8.36 18.78
C ALA A 141 -15.86 7.72 18.13
N SER A 142 -15.91 7.62 16.80
CA SER A 142 -16.94 6.87 16.08
C SER A 142 -16.95 5.38 16.44
N TYR A 143 -15.82 4.86 16.93
CA TYR A 143 -15.69 3.49 17.43
C TYR A 143 -16.08 3.42 18.91
N THR A 144 -16.96 2.47 19.23
CA THR A 144 -17.51 2.34 20.59
C THR A 144 -16.42 2.09 21.63
N ASN A 145 -16.32 2.99 22.62
CA ASN A 145 -15.32 3.00 23.70
C ASN A 145 -13.90 3.39 23.29
N PHE A 146 -13.70 3.99 22.11
CA PHE A 146 -12.39 4.42 21.66
C PHE A 146 -12.22 5.91 21.89
N TYR A 147 -10.99 6.32 22.18
CA TYR A 147 -10.63 7.72 22.36
C TYR A 147 -9.14 7.91 22.07
N VAL A 148 -8.77 9.16 21.84
CA VAL A 148 -7.37 9.59 21.73
C VAL A 148 -7.01 10.32 23.01
N GLU A 149 -5.84 10.02 23.56
CA GLU A 149 -5.25 10.76 24.66
C GLU A 149 -3.98 11.45 24.18
N THR A 150 -3.91 12.75 24.39
CA THR A 150 -2.76 13.57 24.00
C THR A 150 -1.80 13.70 25.17
N THR A 151 -0.56 13.31 24.96
CA THR A 151 0.57 13.51 25.87
C THR A 151 1.59 14.44 25.21
N ASP A 152 2.57 14.92 25.97
CA ASP A 152 3.56 15.89 25.46
C ASP A 152 4.29 15.40 24.19
N ASP A 153 4.56 14.10 24.09
CA ASP A 153 5.37 13.51 23.01
C ASP A 153 4.56 12.66 22.03
N ARG A 154 3.31 12.32 22.37
CA ARG A 154 2.54 11.27 21.66
C ARG A 154 1.04 11.48 21.71
N TYR A 155 0.37 11.10 20.63
CA TYR A 155 -1.05 10.80 20.60
C TYR A 155 -1.25 9.30 20.82
N GLU A 156 -2.08 8.93 21.79
CA GLU A 156 -2.32 7.54 22.16
C GLU A 156 -3.77 7.16 21.84
N VAL A 157 -3.94 6.22 20.91
CA VAL A 157 -5.27 5.67 20.60
C VAL A 157 -5.57 4.54 21.58
N LYS A 158 -6.64 4.68 22.35
CA LYS A 158 -7.02 3.75 23.43
C LYS A 158 -8.45 3.25 23.27
N GLU A 159 -8.67 2.02 23.74
CA GLU A 159 -9.99 1.42 23.93
C GLU A 159 -10.28 1.30 25.43
N GLN A 160 -11.35 1.95 25.90
CA GLN A 160 -11.87 1.77 27.25
C GLN A 160 -12.48 0.37 27.37
N THR A 161 -11.86 -0.48 28.18
CA THR A 161 -12.44 -1.76 28.56
C THR A 161 -13.17 -1.65 29.90
N LYS A 162 -13.83 -2.73 30.33
CA LYS A 162 -14.59 -2.76 31.60
C LYS A 162 -13.74 -2.50 32.84
N THR A 163 -12.44 -2.71 32.78
CA THR A 163 -11.53 -2.66 33.93
C THR A 163 -10.32 -1.75 33.73
N GLU A 164 -9.89 -1.51 32.48
CA GLU A 164 -8.71 -0.71 32.19
C GLU A 164 -8.73 -0.13 30.77
N SER A 165 -7.94 0.93 30.55
CA SER A 165 -7.70 1.49 29.22
C SER A 165 -6.66 0.67 28.49
N ARG A 166 -6.99 0.16 27.30
CA ARG A 166 -6.08 -0.63 26.48
C ARG A 166 -5.47 0.23 25.38
N LEU A 167 -4.14 0.30 25.34
CA LEU A 167 -3.41 0.98 24.28
C LEU A 167 -3.50 0.19 22.96
N LEU A 168 -3.82 0.90 21.88
CA LEU A 168 -4.00 0.33 20.54
C LEU A 168 -2.97 0.86 19.55
N ALA A 169 -2.61 2.13 19.66
CA ALA A 169 -1.56 2.74 18.85
C ALA A 169 -0.97 3.97 19.54
N THR A 170 0.26 4.33 19.14
CA THR A 170 0.89 5.60 19.49
C THR A 170 1.38 6.31 18.23
N ILE A 171 1.26 7.64 18.19
CA ILE A 171 1.66 8.49 17.06
C ILE A 171 2.53 9.61 17.63
N SER A 172 3.71 9.85 17.05
CA SER A 172 4.65 10.88 17.54
C SER A 172 4.11 12.28 17.28
N THR A 173 4.20 13.19 18.27
CA THR A 173 3.91 14.63 18.07
C THR A 173 5.09 15.37 17.43
N GLN A 174 6.29 14.79 17.48
CA GLN A 174 7.56 15.45 17.10
C GLN A 174 8.08 15.01 15.73
N SER A 175 7.61 13.88 15.22
CA SER A 175 8.07 13.30 13.95
C SER A 175 6.90 12.97 13.03
N GLU A 176 7.08 13.26 11.75
CA GLU A 176 6.15 12.83 10.70
C GLU A 176 6.33 11.34 10.39
N ASN A 177 5.22 10.67 10.06
CA ASN A 177 5.17 9.24 9.71
C ASN A 177 5.68 8.27 10.81
N GLU A 178 5.82 8.73 12.05
CA GLU A 178 6.27 7.89 13.17
C GLU A 178 5.08 7.47 14.04
N TYR A 179 4.69 6.19 13.94
CA TYR A 179 3.63 5.59 14.73
C TYR A 179 3.93 4.12 15.05
N THR A 180 3.34 3.61 16.11
CA THR A 180 3.42 2.20 16.51
C THR A 180 2.02 1.63 16.68
N ILE A 181 1.74 0.49 16.03
CA ILE A 181 0.49 -0.25 16.18
C ILE A 181 0.68 -1.43 17.14
N GLU A 182 -0.08 -1.42 18.23
CA GLU A 182 -0.02 -2.45 19.27
C GLU A 182 -0.63 -3.78 18.82
N THR A 183 -0.15 -4.87 19.44
CA THR A 183 -0.67 -6.22 19.15
C THR A 183 -2.16 -6.36 19.46
N ALA A 184 -2.68 -5.56 20.39
CA ALA A 184 -4.09 -5.46 20.74
C ALA A 184 -4.96 -5.08 19.52
N LEU A 185 -4.51 -4.12 18.70
CA LEU A 185 -5.20 -3.70 17.49
C LEU A 185 -5.03 -4.72 16.36
N LYS A 186 -3.82 -5.28 16.20
CA LYS A 186 -3.50 -6.27 15.15
C LYS A 186 -4.35 -7.55 15.23
N ARG A 187 -4.79 -7.94 16.43
CA ARG A 187 -5.59 -9.17 16.67
C ARG A 187 -7.08 -9.02 16.36
N LYS A 188 -7.60 -7.80 16.20
CA LYS A 188 -9.04 -7.55 15.91
C LYS A 188 -9.21 -7.22 14.42
N TYR A 189 -9.39 -8.25 13.58
CA TYR A 189 -9.36 -8.13 12.11
C TYR A 189 -10.24 -7.01 11.51
N LYS A 190 -11.48 -6.82 12.01
CA LYS A 190 -12.37 -5.76 11.52
C LYS A 190 -11.89 -4.35 11.88
N LEU A 191 -11.34 -4.18 13.08
CA LEU A 191 -10.82 -2.89 13.55
C LEU A 191 -9.46 -2.57 12.94
N LYS A 192 -8.65 -3.59 12.67
CA LYS A 192 -7.40 -3.46 11.92
C LYS A 192 -7.63 -2.82 10.55
N LEU A 193 -8.65 -3.26 9.81
CA LEU A 193 -8.94 -2.77 8.46
C LEU A 193 -9.51 -1.35 8.43
N ALA A 194 -10.11 -0.88 9.52
CA ALA A 194 -10.79 0.41 9.58
C ALA A 194 -9.96 1.47 10.30
N LEU A 195 -9.28 1.13 11.41
CA LEU A 195 -8.59 2.09 12.27
C LEU A 195 -7.12 2.33 11.89
N ILE A 196 -6.43 1.33 11.31
CA ILE A 196 -5.04 1.53 10.87
C ILE A 196 -4.94 2.59 9.77
N PRO A 197 -5.79 2.59 8.73
CA PRO A 197 -5.76 3.65 7.73
C PRO A 197 -5.95 5.05 8.30
N ILE A 198 -6.83 5.20 9.31
CA ILE A 198 -7.09 6.47 10.02
C ILE A 198 -5.84 6.92 10.78
N ILE A 199 -5.18 6.00 11.49
CA ILE A 199 -3.93 6.27 12.22
C ILE A 199 -2.80 6.66 11.25
N GLU A 200 -2.68 5.94 10.14
CA GLU A 200 -1.69 6.22 9.09
C GLU A 200 -1.94 7.59 8.45
N ALA A 201 -3.18 7.93 8.14
CA ALA A 201 -3.55 9.23 7.58
C ALA A 201 -3.18 10.39 8.52
N PHE A 202 -3.49 10.26 9.81
CA PHE A 202 -3.12 11.26 10.81
C PHE A 202 -1.59 11.34 11.02
N ALA A 203 -0.90 10.20 11.10
CA ALA A 203 0.56 10.15 11.23
C ALA A 203 1.29 10.73 10.01
N ASN A 204 0.67 10.70 8.83
CA ASN A 204 1.21 11.27 7.61
C ASN A 204 0.84 12.77 7.43
N THR A 205 -0.03 13.31 8.29
CA THR A 205 -0.34 14.74 8.27
C THR A 205 0.87 15.54 8.77
N PRO A 206 1.30 16.61 8.08
CA PRO A 206 2.40 17.45 8.54
C PRO A 206 2.16 18.01 9.93
N ILE A 207 3.18 18.10 10.77
CA ILE A 207 3.03 18.49 12.19
C ILE A 207 2.33 19.85 12.33
N GLU A 208 2.59 20.79 11.41
CA GLU A 208 1.99 22.13 11.38
C GLU A 208 0.47 22.13 11.13
N ASN A 209 -0.08 21.01 10.64
CA ASN A 209 -1.48 20.85 10.22
C ASN A 209 -2.24 19.81 11.06
N ARG A 210 -1.62 19.28 12.12
CA ARG A 210 -2.26 18.38 13.09
C ARG A 210 -2.97 19.18 14.17
#